data_AF-A0A1W2EUU7-F1
#
_entry.id   AF-A0A1W2EUU7-F1
#
_cell.length_a   1.000
_cell.length_b   1.000
_cell.length_c   1.000
_cell.angle_alpha   90.00
_cell.angle_beta   90.00
_cell.angle_gamma   90.00
#
_symmetry.space_group_name_H-M   'P 1'
#
loop_
_entity.id
_entity.type
_entity.pdbx_description
1 polymer ?
#
loop_
_entity_poly.entity_id
_entity_poly.type
_entity_poly.pdbx_seq_one_letter_code
_entity_poly.pdbx_strand_id
1 'polypeptide(L)'
;MNFIKANILIPILISLSVNCFCCKKKQISPTLPTKETKIDSDTLSLKSIRFSDLLGVNGFEWEYTFDNSNNLDPNKVDLINSFTGFRQYLDWEKIEPKEGFYDMGFYDEIYRKNKELGITTLVCLQIMPTWMRKSYPSYNTTDPYSSLRDYTPVPNGSNKNLPASYIAMAKVGFQIAARYGENKSIDRNLVKVAPYEQNAPKVGLGILKYLECSNEPDKDWRGPNAQQTPEQYAAHLSAFYDGHMGTLGADVGVKTADPTMKVVMAGIADPNPAFVKRMIEWCKINRVKDGKYSLCFDVINYHHYSNENWQKGKAPELSDVGLVADNFIKLSKAHANDTDIWVTECGFDVNPKSIQAVASIANKTTRQTQADWILRTSLLYARKGIKRTFFYMLNDVNLNDPTQYASAGLIEKGERRISGDYIYQAKKLMSNYVYVSTTSNDPIVDLYTNGLKKMYVLTVPDQKDRKTTHTLNIGKEVKEVTLYRPQAGSNEMSSQKVAVNDKLVINVTETPTFVKIE
;
A
#
# COMPACT_ATOMS: atom_id res chain seq x y z
N MET A 1 3.85 -34.89 -19.41
CA MET A 1 3.09 -36.17 -19.38
C MET A 1 1.63 -35.80 -19.54
N ASN A 2 1.04 -36.13 -20.69
CA ASN A 2 -0.33 -35.82 -21.07
C ASN A 2 -1.32 -36.49 -20.11
N PHE A 3 -2.36 -35.77 -19.66
CA PHE A 3 -3.71 -36.34 -19.57
C PHE A 3 -4.77 -35.24 -19.68
N ILE A 4 -5.50 -35.31 -20.79
CA ILE A 4 -6.80 -34.68 -21.05
C ILE A 4 -7.85 -35.44 -20.26
N LYS A 5 -8.81 -34.73 -19.65
CA LYS A 5 -10.23 -35.13 -19.64
C LYS A 5 -11.12 -33.94 -19.25
N ALA A 6 -11.80 -33.41 -20.26
CA ALA A 6 -12.93 -32.51 -20.14
C ALA A 6 -14.17 -33.29 -19.69
N ASN A 7 -15.04 -32.65 -18.91
CA ASN A 7 -16.45 -33.00 -18.85
C ASN A 7 -17.28 -31.72 -18.82
N ILE A 8 -18.15 -31.64 -19.83
CA ILE A 8 -19.16 -30.61 -20.09
C ILE A 8 -20.46 -31.09 -19.44
N LEU A 9 -21.17 -30.22 -18.72
CA LEU A 9 -22.60 -30.41 -18.42
C LEU A 9 -23.24 -29.10 -17.91
N ILE A 10 -24.16 -28.55 -18.72
CA ILE A 10 -25.17 -27.51 -18.43
C ILE A 10 -26.32 -27.76 -19.44
N PRO A 11 -27.61 -27.43 -19.21
CA PRO A 11 -28.41 -27.17 -17.99
C PRO A 11 -29.69 -28.03 -17.94
N ILE A 12 -30.42 -28.01 -16.82
CA ILE A 12 -31.87 -28.26 -16.81
C ILE A 12 -32.57 -27.12 -16.07
N LEU A 13 -33.40 -26.38 -16.82
CA LEU A 13 -34.42 -25.47 -16.30
C LEU A 13 -35.58 -26.29 -15.74
N ILE A 14 -36.07 -25.93 -14.54
CA ILE A 14 -37.44 -26.25 -14.10
C ILE A 14 -38.08 -24.96 -13.63
N SER A 15 -39.11 -24.55 -14.36
CA SER A 15 -40.06 -23.51 -14.03
C SER A 15 -41.09 -24.04 -13.03
N LEU A 16 -41.39 -23.27 -11.99
CA LEU A 16 -42.60 -23.43 -11.19
C LEU A 16 -43.09 -22.05 -10.74
N SER A 17 -44.15 -21.62 -11.41
CA SER A 17 -44.97 -20.46 -11.09
C SER A 17 -46.12 -20.88 -10.17
N VAL A 18 -46.32 -20.22 -9.03
CA VAL A 18 -47.66 -19.99 -8.45
C VAL A 18 -47.70 -18.64 -7.71
N ASN A 19 -48.62 -17.81 -8.19
CA ASN A 19 -49.35 -16.66 -7.61
C ASN A 19 -49.30 -16.47 -6.08
N CYS A 20 -49.08 -15.26 -5.52
CA CYS A 20 -49.80 -13.97 -5.61
C CYS A 20 -50.54 -13.72 -4.29
N PHE A 21 -50.09 -12.72 -3.51
CA PHE A 21 -50.95 -12.03 -2.54
C PHE A 21 -50.67 -10.53 -2.62
N CYS A 22 -51.72 -9.81 -3.00
CA CYS A 22 -51.79 -8.36 -3.08
C CYS A 22 -51.63 -7.70 -1.71
N CYS A 23 -50.86 -6.61 -1.67
CA CYS A 23 -51.13 -5.52 -0.72
C CYS A 23 -50.78 -4.17 -1.39
N LYS A 24 -51.82 -3.40 -1.73
CA LYS A 24 -51.74 -2.03 -2.25
C LYS A 24 -51.12 -1.10 -1.20
N LYS A 25 -50.27 -0.15 -1.62
CA LYS A 25 -50.23 1.20 -1.02
C LYS A 25 -49.55 2.25 -1.93
N LYS A 26 -50.39 3.23 -2.31
CA LYS A 26 -50.17 4.63 -2.71
C LYS A 26 -48.90 5.06 -3.45
N GLN A 27 -49.12 5.52 -4.68
CA GLN A 27 -48.29 6.51 -5.40
C GLN A 27 -48.26 7.84 -4.63
N ILE A 28 -47.06 8.38 -4.44
CA ILE A 28 -46.82 9.77 -4.03
C ILE A 28 -45.82 10.36 -5.03
N SER A 29 -46.23 11.41 -5.72
CA SER A 29 -45.38 12.22 -6.61
C SER A 29 -44.32 12.97 -5.80
N PRO A 30 -43.06 13.07 -6.26
CA PRO A 30 -42.06 13.87 -5.56
C PRO A 30 -42.12 15.34 -6.03
N THR A 31 -42.65 16.20 -5.17
CA THR A 31 -42.38 17.65 -5.18
C THR A 31 -40.94 17.91 -4.76
N LEU A 32 -40.20 18.67 -5.57
CA LEU A 32 -38.87 19.21 -5.26
C LEU A 32 -38.92 20.18 -4.07
N PRO A 33 -38.05 20.03 -3.05
CA PRO A 33 -37.73 21.11 -2.14
C PRO A 33 -36.41 21.78 -2.55
N THR A 34 -36.51 23.04 -2.95
CA THR A 34 -35.42 24.01 -2.87
C THR A 34 -35.05 24.23 -1.41
N LYS A 35 -33.85 23.79 -1.02
CA LYS A 35 -33.21 24.24 0.23
C LYS A 35 -31.72 24.37 -0.02
N GLU A 36 -31.24 25.60 0.14
CA GLU A 36 -29.83 25.94 0.24
C GLU A 36 -29.18 25.05 1.29
N THR A 37 -28.24 24.21 0.85
CA THR A 37 -27.49 23.32 1.72
C THR A 37 -26.47 24.16 2.50
N LYS A 38 -26.78 24.45 3.77
CA LYS A 38 -25.73 24.71 4.76
C LYS A 38 -24.82 23.49 4.79
N ILE A 39 -23.53 23.73 4.57
CA ILE A 39 -22.47 22.72 4.70
C ILE A 39 -22.53 22.22 6.14
N ASP A 40 -22.94 20.96 6.29
CA ASP A 40 -23.02 20.29 7.58
C ASP A 40 -21.59 20.01 8.08
N SER A 41 -21.30 20.38 9.32
CA SER A 41 -19.97 20.28 9.91
C SER A 41 -19.49 18.83 10.12
N ASP A 42 -20.33 17.84 9.82
CA ASP A 42 -20.02 16.41 9.90
C ASP A 42 -19.20 15.88 8.69
N THR A 43 -18.90 16.71 7.69
CA THR A 43 -17.96 16.35 6.60
C THR A 43 -16.47 16.58 6.93
N LEU A 44 -16.15 17.04 8.14
CA LEU A 44 -14.79 17.49 8.53
C LEU A 44 -13.99 16.47 9.37
N SER A 45 -14.12 15.16 9.10
CA SER A 45 -13.22 14.16 9.69
C SER A 45 -12.71 13.08 8.72
N LEU A 46 -12.66 13.35 7.42
CA LEU A 46 -11.62 12.70 6.62
C LEU A 46 -10.30 13.23 7.17
N LYS A 47 -9.65 12.51 8.12
CA LYS A 47 -8.27 12.79 8.55
C LYS A 47 -7.48 13.14 7.29
N SER A 48 -7.03 14.39 7.16
CA SER A 48 -6.62 14.96 5.87
C SER A 48 -5.54 14.11 5.22
N ILE A 49 -5.88 13.40 4.13
CA ILE A 49 -4.92 12.62 3.34
C ILE A 49 -4.26 13.58 2.38
N ARG A 50 -2.97 13.84 2.56
CA ARG A 50 -2.23 14.60 1.56
C ARG A 50 -2.03 13.71 0.36
N PHE A 51 -2.15 14.25 -0.85
CA PHE A 51 -1.98 13.46 -2.06
C PHE A 51 -0.58 12.82 -2.12
N SER A 52 0.43 13.47 -1.55
CA SER A 52 1.77 12.89 -1.38
C SER A 52 1.78 11.57 -0.61
N ASP A 53 0.84 11.29 0.29
CA ASP A 53 0.85 10.01 1.00
C ASP A 53 0.47 8.82 0.07
N LEU A 54 0.01 9.07 -1.16
CA LEU A 54 -0.45 8.06 -2.13
C LEU A 54 0.53 7.80 -3.28
N LEU A 55 1.77 8.27 -3.14
CA LEU A 55 2.81 8.24 -4.18
C LEU A 55 4.04 7.44 -3.76
N GLY A 56 3.83 6.35 -3.00
CA GLY A 56 4.90 5.45 -2.57
C GLY A 56 5.28 4.40 -3.60
N VAL A 57 6.44 3.77 -3.41
CA VAL A 57 6.93 2.67 -4.25
C VAL A 57 7.52 1.55 -3.39
N ASN A 58 7.40 0.30 -3.87
CA ASN A 58 8.08 -0.86 -3.31
C ASN A 58 9.49 -0.98 -3.87
N GLY A 59 10.42 -1.47 -3.05
CA GLY A 59 11.79 -1.66 -3.49
C GLY A 59 12.65 -2.38 -2.47
N PHE A 60 13.95 -2.42 -2.79
CA PHE A 60 14.97 -3.10 -2.00
C PHE A 60 16.14 -2.17 -1.66
N GLU A 61 16.95 -2.53 -0.67
CA GLU A 61 18.06 -1.69 -0.21
C GLU A 61 19.14 -1.45 -1.26
N TRP A 62 19.43 -2.43 -2.12
CA TRP A 62 20.43 -2.31 -3.17
C TRP A 62 20.04 -1.30 -4.26
N GLU A 63 18.77 -0.87 -4.29
CA GLU A 63 18.32 0.18 -5.17
C GLU A 63 18.78 1.57 -4.71
N TYR A 64 19.38 1.70 -3.52
CA TYR A 64 20.01 2.96 -3.08
C TYR A 64 21.51 3.01 -3.36
N THR A 65 22.17 1.88 -3.60
CA THR A 65 23.65 1.80 -3.49
C THR A 65 24.34 1.66 -4.83
N PHE A 66 25.63 2.02 -4.89
CA PHE A 66 26.47 1.55 -5.99
C PHE A 66 26.55 0.02 -5.96
N ASP A 67 26.65 -0.58 -7.13
CA ASP A 67 26.73 -2.03 -7.27
C ASP A 67 27.88 -2.59 -6.42
N ASN A 68 27.59 -3.62 -5.62
CA ASN A 68 28.52 -4.25 -4.68
C ASN A 68 29.11 -3.33 -3.60
N SER A 69 28.40 -2.25 -3.24
CA SER A 69 28.81 -1.35 -2.15
C SER A 69 27.68 -1.10 -1.15
N ASN A 70 28.08 -0.66 0.05
CA ASN A 70 27.18 -0.13 1.08
C ASN A 70 27.10 1.41 1.05
N ASN A 71 27.60 2.05 -0.01
CA ASN A 71 27.56 3.50 -0.20
C ASN A 71 26.35 3.88 -1.05
N LEU A 72 25.64 4.94 -0.65
CA LEU A 72 24.52 5.46 -1.42
C LEU A 72 25.00 6.03 -2.76
N ASP A 73 24.33 5.63 -3.85
CA ASP A 73 24.49 6.21 -5.18
C ASP A 73 23.55 7.42 -5.30
N PRO A 74 24.07 8.65 -5.44
CA PRO A 74 23.25 9.86 -5.53
C PRO A 74 22.21 9.80 -6.66
N ASN A 75 22.54 9.19 -7.80
CA ASN A 75 21.60 9.12 -8.93
C ASN A 75 20.43 8.19 -8.60
N LYS A 76 20.71 7.05 -7.95
CA LYS A 76 19.65 6.14 -7.52
C LYS A 76 18.80 6.74 -6.40
N VAL A 77 19.42 7.47 -5.46
CA VAL A 77 18.70 8.24 -4.44
C VAL A 77 17.78 9.29 -5.08
N ASP A 78 18.24 9.99 -6.11
CA ASP A 78 17.45 10.98 -6.84
C ASP A 78 16.25 10.34 -7.57
N LEU A 79 16.42 9.14 -8.15
CA LEU A 79 15.32 8.38 -8.73
C LEU A 79 14.28 7.98 -7.68
N ILE A 80 14.71 7.53 -6.50
CA ILE A 80 13.80 7.20 -5.40
C ILE A 80 13.11 8.46 -4.84
N ASN A 81 13.78 9.61 -4.88
CA ASN A 81 13.17 10.91 -4.55
C ASN A 81 12.10 11.37 -5.56
N SER A 82 11.82 10.59 -6.61
CA SER A 82 10.59 10.77 -7.41
C SER A 82 9.33 10.49 -6.58
N PHE A 83 9.47 9.65 -5.55
CA PHE A 83 8.39 9.16 -4.69
C PHE A 83 8.41 9.88 -3.33
N THR A 84 7.39 9.60 -2.53
CA THR A 84 7.20 10.18 -1.18
C THR A 84 7.15 9.11 -0.08
N GLY A 85 7.09 7.85 -0.49
CA GLY A 85 7.17 6.69 0.38
C GLY A 85 8.00 5.60 -0.27
N PHE A 86 8.76 4.88 0.55
CA PHE A 86 9.50 3.71 0.13
C PHE A 86 9.15 2.55 1.05
N ARG A 87 8.52 1.51 0.50
CA ARG A 87 8.31 0.25 1.20
C ARG A 87 9.46 -0.67 0.87
N GLN A 88 10.32 -0.89 1.86
CA GLN A 88 11.48 -1.76 1.72
C GLN A 88 11.08 -3.19 2.03
N TYR A 89 11.30 -4.10 1.08
CA TYR A 89 11.40 -5.52 1.39
C TYR A 89 12.70 -5.80 2.13
N LEU A 90 12.60 -6.20 3.39
CA LEU A 90 13.76 -6.56 4.21
C LEU A 90 13.66 -8.03 4.61
N ASP A 91 14.50 -8.85 3.99
CA ASP A 91 14.71 -10.21 4.46
C ASP A 91 15.34 -10.17 5.86
N TRP A 92 14.73 -10.88 6.81
CA TRP A 92 15.20 -10.93 8.20
C TRP A 92 16.69 -11.28 8.30
N GLU A 93 17.16 -12.26 7.53
CA GLU A 93 18.56 -12.69 7.54
C GLU A 93 19.57 -11.56 7.26
N LYS A 94 19.18 -10.50 6.55
CA LYS A 94 20.05 -9.37 6.25
C LYS A 94 20.44 -8.57 7.49
N ILE A 95 19.57 -8.54 8.50
CA ILE A 95 19.82 -7.84 9.76
C ILE A 95 20.10 -8.79 10.92
N GLU A 96 19.77 -10.08 10.81
CA GLU A 96 20.13 -11.11 11.78
C GLU A 96 20.68 -12.37 11.08
N PRO A 97 21.91 -12.31 10.52
CA PRO A 97 22.50 -13.43 9.79
C PRO A 97 22.80 -14.65 10.68
N LYS A 98 22.86 -14.45 12.01
CA LYS A 98 22.96 -15.49 13.03
C LYS A 98 22.05 -15.11 14.19
N GLU A 99 21.39 -16.10 14.80
CA GLU A 99 20.55 -15.87 15.97
C GLU A 99 21.26 -15.05 17.06
N GLY A 100 20.61 -13.97 17.50
CA GLY A 100 21.08 -13.02 18.50
C GLY A 100 22.12 -12.02 18.03
N PHE A 101 22.52 -12.04 16.75
CA PHE A 101 23.49 -11.13 16.15
C PHE A 101 22.79 -10.16 15.21
N TYR A 102 22.71 -8.87 15.57
CA TYR A 102 22.01 -7.87 14.76
C TYR A 102 22.98 -6.92 14.06
N ASP A 103 23.01 -6.97 12.72
CA ASP A 103 23.85 -6.12 11.88
C ASP A 103 22.98 -5.16 11.07
N MET A 104 22.83 -3.94 11.59
CA MET A 104 21.93 -2.93 11.04
C MET A 104 22.67 -1.69 10.55
N GLY A 105 24.00 -1.59 10.75
CA GLY A 105 24.76 -0.35 10.53
C GLY A 105 24.59 0.24 9.12
N PHE A 106 24.47 -0.59 8.10
CA PHE A 106 24.24 -0.17 6.71
C PHE A 106 22.91 0.57 6.51
N TYR A 107 21.83 0.15 7.16
CA TYR A 107 20.50 0.71 6.96
C TYR A 107 20.33 2.11 7.60
N ASP A 108 21.24 2.50 8.52
CA ASP A 108 21.24 3.84 9.12
C ASP A 108 21.25 4.94 8.07
N GLU A 109 22.09 4.79 7.04
CA GLU A 109 22.27 5.80 6.00
C GLU A 109 21.04 5.91 5.10
N ILE A 110 20.43 4.78 4.73
CA ILE A 110 19.21 4.73 3.93
C ILE A 110 18.06 5.43 4.68
N TYR A 111 17.83 5.06 5.94
CA TYR A 111 16.71 5.60 6.71
C TYR A 111 16.91 7.07 7.07
N ARG A 112 18.16 7.49 7.34
CA ARG A 112 18.48 8.91 7.54
C ARG A 112 18.26 9.70 6.26
N LYS A 113 18.74 9.21 5.11
CA LYS A 113 18.56 9.88 3.82
C LYS A 113 17.07 10.02 3.47
N ASN A 114 16.29 8.98 3.68
CA ASN A 114 14.84 9.04 3.46
C ASN A 114 14.17 10.09 4.36
N LYS A 115 14.52 10.14 5.65
CA LYS A 115 14.00 11.16 6.55
C LYS A 115 14.37 12.57 6.10
N GLU A 116 15.62 12.81 5.69
CA GLU A 116 16.08 14.11 5.16
C GLU A 116 15.30 14.54 3.91
N LEU A 117 14.99 13.59 3.02
CA LEU A 117 14.24 13.84 1.79
C LEU A 117 12.72 13.88 1.98
N GLY A 118 12.22 13.65 3.21
CA GLY A 118 10.79 13.56 3.48
C GLY A 118 10.13 12.31 2.89
N ILE A 119 10.91 11.28 2.56
CA ILE A 119 10.44 9.99 2.09
C ILE A 119 10.06 9.16 3.31
N THR A 120 8.80 8.74 3.39
CA THR A 120 8.39 7.84 4.48
C THR A 120 8.85 6.42 4.19
N THR A 121 9.71 5.88 5.04
CA THR A 121 10.10 4.47 4.99
C THR A 121 9.09 3.59 5.73
N LEU A 122 8.63 2.53 5.07
CA LEU A 122 7.99 1.36 5.68
C LEU A 122 8.93 0.16 5.49
N VAL A 123 9.41 -0.43 6.58
CA VAL A 123 10.23 -1.66 6.49
C VAL A 123 9.30 -2.85 6.59
N CYS A 124 9.23 -3.68 5.54
CA CYS A 124 8.55 -4.97 5.55
C CYS A 124 9.55 -6.05 5.97
N LEU A 125 9.56 -6.39 7.27
CA LEU A 125 10.42 -7.46 7.79
C LEU A 125 9.81 -8.81 7.46
N GLN A 126 10.45 -9.56 6.56
CA GLN A 126 9.91 -10.81 6.02
C GLN A 126 10.97 -11.90 5.89
N ILE A 127 10.55 -13.09 5.45
CA ILE A 127 11.38 -14.26 5.16
C ILE A 127 12.05 -14.87 6.39
N MET A 128 11.96 -16.21 6.50
CA MET A 128 12.60 -16.94 7.60
C MET A 128 14.13 -17.02 7.38
N PRO A 129 14.96 -16.68 8.38
CA PRO A 129 16.41 -16.65 8.21
C PRO A 129 17.00 -18.05 8.12
N THR A 130 18.11 -18.20 7.38
CA THR A 130 18.79 -19.49 7.17
C THR A 130 19.03 -20.26 8.46
N TRP A 131 19.48 -19.60 9.54
CA TRP A 131 19.78 -20.28 10.80
C TRP A 131 18.54 -20.95 11.41
N MET A 132 17.36 -20.36 11.24
CA MET A 132 16.10 -20.97 11.66
C MET A 132 15.66 -22.07 10.68
N ARG A 133 15.81 -21.84 9.36
CA ARG A 133 15.49 -22.83 8.32
C ARG A 133 16.28 -24.13 8.50
N LYS A 134 17.54 -24.06 8.90
CA LYS A 134 18.40 -25.22 9.19
C LYS A 134 17.92 -26.08 10.37
N SER A 135 17.02 -25.59 11.22
CA SER A 135 16.42 -26.39 12.30
C SER A 135 15.35 -27.38 11.81
N TYR A 136 14.90 -27.25 10.56
CA TYR A 136 13.88 -28.12 9.96
C TYR A 136 14.52 -29.36 9.31
N PRO A 137 14.02 -30.58 9.59
CA PRO A 137 14.50 -31.81 8.95
C PRO A 137 14.38 -31.81 7.42
N SER A 138 13.42 -31.06 6.88
CA SER A 138 13.17 -30.92 5.44
C SER A 138 14.02 -29.85 4.76
N TYR A 139 14.98 -29.24 5.45
CA TYR A 139 15.85 -28.22 4.88
C TYR A 139 16.75 -28.83 3.80
N ASN A 140 16.57 -28.39 2.56
CA ASN A 140 17.44 -28.81 1.46
C ASN A 140 18.75 -28.01 1.46
N THR A 141 19.87 -28.67 1.78
CA THR A 141 21.20 -28.05 1.76
C THR A 141 21.73 -27.78 0.36
N THR A 142 21.17 -28.40 -0.68
CA THR A 142 21.60 -28.18 -2.08
C THR A 142 20.95 -26.94 -2.70
N ASP A 143 19.87 -26.43 -2.11
CA ASP A 143 19.20 -25.18 -2.50
C ASP A 143 18.99 -24.30 -1.25
N PRO A 144 20.10 -23.81 -0.66
CA PRO A 144 20.04 -23.08 0.60
C PRO A 144 19.30 -21.73 0.48
N TYR A 145 19.17 -21.18 -0.73
CA TYR A 145 18.49 -19.91 -0.95
C TYR A 145 16.96 -20.07 -0.91
N SER A 146 16.42 -21.04 -1.64
CA SER A 146 14.96 -21.18 -1.79
C SER A 146 14.32 -22.09 -0.73
N SER A 147 15.09 -23.03 -0.19
CA SER A 147 14.62 -24.04 0.78
C SER A 147 13.92 -23.39 1.99
N LEU A 148 12.61 -23.61 2.13
CA LEU A 148 11.77 -23.16 3.26
C LEU A 148 11.73 -21.63 3.47
N ARG A 149 12.14 -20.84 2.47
CA ARG A 149 12.29 -19.37 2.57
C ARG A 149 10.98 -18.68 2.99
N ASP A 150 9.86 -19.10 2.40
CA ASP A 150 8.53 -18.53 2.61
C ASP A 150 7.76 -19.14 3.79
N TYR A 151 8.35 -20.05 4.57
CA TYR A 151 7.67 -20.64 5.72
C TYR A 151 7.38 -19.56 6.77
N THR A 152 6.30 -19.75 7.54
CA THR A 152 6.03 -18.92 8.70
C THR A 152 7.27 -18.91 9.63
N PRO A 153 7.76 -17.75 10.06
CA PRO A 153 9.04 -17.61 10.75
C PRO A 153 8.97 -18.05 12.23
N VAL A 154 8.83 -19.37 12.44
CA VAL A 154 8.79 -20.01 13.75
C VAL A 154 9.75 -21.22 13.78
N PRO A 155 10.29 -21.60 14.96
CA PRO A 155 11.08 -22.83 15.09
C PRO A 155 10.31 -24.08 14.66
N ASN A 156 11.01 -25.10 14.18
CA ASN A 156 10.40 -26.37 13.78
C ASN A 156 9.58 -26.99 14.93
N GLY A 157 8.38 -27.48 14.63
CA GLY A 157 7.45 -28.06 15.60
C GLY A 157 6.64 -27.06 16.43
N SER A 158 6.80 -25.75 16.21
CA SER A 158 6.07 -24.72 16.96
C SER A 158 4.57 -24.73 16.69
N ASN A 159 3.78 -24.41 17.71
CA ASN A 159 2.34 -24.19 17.56
C ASN A 159 2.08 -22.74 17.11
N LYS A 160 1.75 -22.55 15.83
CA LYS A 160 1.45 -21.24 15.23
C LYS A 160 0.30 -20.46 15.90
N ASN A 161 -0.52 -21.10 16.74
CA ASN A 161 -1.61 -20.41 17.44
C ASN A 161 -1.14 -19.66 18.71
N LEU A 162 0.12 -19.85 19.14
CA LEU A 162 0.64 -19.25 20.37
C LEU A 162 1.55 -18.06 20.06
N PRO A 163 1.34 -16.89 20.69
CA PRO A 163 2.27 -15.76 20.55
C PRO A 163 3.72 -16.12 20.89
N ALA A 164 3.92 -16.99 21.89
CA ALA A 164 5.25 -17.45 22.30
C ALA A 164 6.06 -18.14 21.20
N SER A 165 5.41 -18.69 20.17
CA SER A 165 6.10 -19.31 19.02
C SER A 165 6.86 -18.28 18.16
N TYR A 166 6.52 -16.99 18.29
CA TYR A 166 7.04 -15.90 17.46
C TYR A 166 8.05 -15.00 18.18
N ILE A 167 8.55 -15.41 19.34
CA ILE A 167 9.49 -14.60 20.16
C ILE A 167 10.70 -14.15 19.33
N ALA A 168 11.27 -15.03 18.51
CA ALA A 168 12.46 -14.69 17.72
C ALA A 168 12.21 -13.51 16.76
N MET A 169 11.12 -13.53 15.99
CA MET A 169 10.77 -12.40 15.11
C MET A 169 10.40 -11.15 15.90
N ALA A 170 9.73 -11.30 17.05
CA ALA A 170 9.39 -10.18 17.92
C ALA A 170 10.62 -9.53 18.59
N LYS A 171 11.70 -10.27 18.85
CA LYS A 171 12.99 -9.72 19.30
C LYS A 171 13.64 -8.88 18.21
N VAL A 172 13.55 -9.29 16.95
CA VAL A 172 14.06 -8.48 15.83
C VAL A 172 13.29 -7.18 15.71
N GLY A 173 11.96 -7.24 15.81
CA GLY A 173 11.12 -6.04 15.86
C GLY A 173 11.53 -5.09 16.98
N PHE A 174 11.82 -5.63 18.18
CA PHE A 174 12.38 -4.86 19.30
C PHE A 174 13.72 -4.20 18.94
N GLN A 175 14.67 -4.93 18.35
CA GLN A 175 15.99 -4.36 18.01
C GLN A 175 15.92 -3.26 16.94
N ILE A 176 15.09 -3.45 15.91
CA ILE A 176 14.83 -2.40 14.88
C ILE A 176 14.25 -1.16 15.54
N ALA A 177 13.23 -1.33 16.40
CA ALA A 177 12.57 -0.23 17.10
C ALA A 177 13.50 0.48 18.08
N ALA A 178 14.31 -0.28 18.84
CA ALA A 178 15.31 0.25 19.76
C ALA A 178 16.33 1.15 19.05
N ARG A 179 16.82 0.70 17.88
CA ARG A 179 17.81 1.45 17.10
C ARG A 179 17.18 2.66 16.41
N TYR A 180 16.12 2.45 15.65
CA TYR A 180 15.62 3.43 14.69
C TYR A 180 14.43 4.26 15.15
N GLY A 181 13.75 3.82 16.20
CA GLY A 181 12.67 4.56 16.85
C GLY A 181 13.17 5.81 17.57
N GLU A 182 12.27 6.53 18.24
CA GLU A 182 12.51 7.79 18.93
C GLU A 182 12.92 7.61 20.39
N ASN A 183 12.70 6.42 20.99
CA ASN A 183 12.99 6.17 22.39
C ASN A 183 14.51 6.10 22.68
N LYS A 184 15.06 7.18 23.25
CA LYS A 184 16.46 7.25 23.69
C LYS A 184 16.71 6.66 25.07
N SER A 185 15.67 6.33 25.82
CA SER A 185 15.73 5.88 27.22
C SER A 185 15.62 4.36 27.36
N ILE A 186 15.72 3.62 26.25
CA ILE A 186 15.69 2.15 26.27
C ILE A 186 16.88 1.61 27.08
N ASP A 187 16.65 0.56 27.87
CA ASP A 187 17.72 -0.13 28.58
C ASP A 187 18.69 -0.75 27.56
N ARG A 188 19.92 -0.21 27.54
CA ARG A 188 20.97 -0.63 26.61
C ARG A 188 21.38 -2.08 26.80
N ASN A 189 21.14 -2.69 27.97
CA ASN A 189 21.41 -4.11 28.21
C ASN A 189 20.48 -5.04 27.40
N LEU A 190 19.33 -4.54 26.98
CA LEU A 190 18.38 -5.28 26.12
C LEU A 190 18.72 -5.15 24.63
N VAL A 191 19.63 -4.24 24.27
CA VAL A 191 19.99 -3.96 22.89
C VAL A 191 21.17 -4.83 22.48
N LYS A 192 20.95 -5.68 21.48
CA LYS A 192 21.95 -6.58 20.92
C LYS A 192 22.40 -6.04 19.57
N VAL A 193 23.71 -5.99 19.35
CA VAL A 193 24.32 -5.43 18.13
C VAL A 193 25.50 -6.29 17.68
N ALA A 194 25.95 -6.06 16.45
CA ALA A 194 27.18 -6.64 15.93
C ALA A 194 28.41 -6.26 16.79
N PRO A 195 29.46 -7.11 16.85
CA PRO A 195 30.67 -6.91 17.66
C PRO A 195 31.32 -5.55 17.52
N TYR A 196 31.33 -5.00 16.30
CA TYR A 196 31.95 -3.70 16.02
C TYR A 196 31.19 -2.51 16.63
N GLU A 197 29.94 -2.69 17.08
CA GLU A 197 29.10 -1.67 17.74
C GLU A 197 28.87 -1.93 19.24
N GLN A 198 29.38 -3.03 19.81
CA GLN A 198 29.06 -3.44 21.19
C GLN A 198 29.40 -2.40 22.26
N ASN A 199 30.47 -1.62 22.07
CA ASN A 199 30.89 -0.61 23.04
C ASN A 199 30.01 0.66 23.01
N ALA A 200 29.28 0.88 21.92
CA ALA A 200 28.42 2.05 21.76
C ALA A 200 27.19 1.75 20.88
N PRO A 201 26.25 0.90 21.36
CA PRO A 201 25.03 0.60 20.60
C PRO A 201 24.25 1.88 20.30
N LYS A 202 23.82 2.05 19.04
CA LYS A 202 22.95 3.17 18.66
C LYS A 202 21.52 2.85 19.03
N VAL A 203 20.85 3.80 19.66
CA VAL A 203 19.45 3.71 20.10
C VAL A 203 18.75 5.04 19.86
N GLY A 204 17.44 5.00 19.65
CA GLY A 204 16.61 6.21 19.61
C GLY A 204 17.00 7.18 18.49
N LEU A 205 17.42 6.69 17.31
CA LEU A 205 17.86 7.53 16.20
C LEU A 205 16.72 8.40 15.62
N GLY A 206 15.47 7.96 15.77
CA GLY A 206 14.26 8.63 15.29
C GLY A 206 14.19 8.72 13.77
N ILE A 207 14.77 7.77 13.05
CA ILE A 207 14.86 7.77 11.58
C ILE A 207 13.91 6.77 10.90
N LEU A 208 13.21 5.94 11.68
CA LEU A 208 12.15 5.05 11.17
C LEU A 208 10.90 5.19 12.03
N LYS A 209 9.74 5.25 11.37
CA LYS A 209 8.43 5.39 12.05
C LYS A 209 7.52 4.17 11.89
N TYR A 210 7.68 3.40 10.81
CA TYR A 210 6.77 2.31 10.49
C TYR A 210 7.53 1.00 10.25
N LEU A 211 7.04 -0.06 10.87
CA LEU A 211 7.54 -1.42 10.70
C LEU A 211 6.36 -2.36 10.41
N GLU A 212 6.46 -3.09 9.31
CA GLU A 212 5.50 -4.11 8.89
C GLU A 212 6.01 -5.51 9.28
N CYS A 213 5.09 -6.32 9.80
CA CYS A 213 5.39 -7.65 10.30
C CYS A 213 5.00 -8.71 9.27
N SER A 214 5.99 -9.26 8.56
CA SER A 214 5.81 -10.26 7.48
C SER A 214 5.19 -9.67 6.21
N ASN A 215 4.93 -10.53 5.22
CA ASN A 215 4.35 -10.20 3.93
C ASN A 215 3.40 -11.31 3.49
N GLU A 216 2.14 -10.99 3.17
CA GLU A 216 1.12 -11.92 2.66
C GLU A 216 0.99 -13.20 3.49
N PRO A 217 0.71 -13.11 4.79
CA PRO A 217 0.66 -14.27 5.68
C PRO A 217 -0.40 -15.29 5.24
N ASP A 218 -1.38 -14.87 4.43
CA ASP A 218 -2.45 -15.68 3.86
C ASP A 218 -2.07 -16.42 2.56
N LYS A 219 -0.78 -16.41 2.14
CA LYS A 219 -0.26 -17.05 0.91
C LYS A 219 -0.47 -18.57 0.82
N ASP A 220 -1.68 -18.98 0.45
CA ASP A 220 -2.05 -20.39 0.29
C ASP A 220 -1.25 -21.11 -0.82
N TRP A 221 -0.85 -20.38 -1.85
CA TRP A 221 -0.05 -20.88 -2.99
C TRP A 221 1.37 -21.35 -2.61
N ARG A 222 1.84 -21.03 -1.39
CA ARG A 222 3.11 -21.55 -0.84
C ARG A 222 2.91 -22.73 0.12
N GLY A 223 1.67 -23.19 0.29
CA GLY A 223 1.31 -24.33 1.10
C GLY A 223 1.15 -24.01 2.60
N PRO A 224 0.67 -24.98 3.40
CA PRO A 224 0.22 -24.77 4.78
C PRO A 224 1.33 -24.34 5.75
N ASN A 225 2.60 -24.61 5.42
CA ASN A 225 3.73 -24.18 6.22
C ASN A 225 4.05 -22.69 6.05
N ALA A 226 3.72 -22.10 4.90
CA ALA A 226 3.84 -20.67 4.65
C ALA A 226 2.60 -19.90 5.10
N GLN A 227 1.42 -20.45 4.82
CA GLN A 227 0.14 -19.85 5.15
C GLN A 227 -0.10 -19.79 6.67
N GLN A 228 -0.72 -18.69 7.11
CA GLN A 228 -1.27 -18.48 8.44
C GLN A 228 -2.78 -18.23 8.34
N THR A 229 -3.54 -18.78 9.28
CA THR A 229 -4.93 -18.33 9.48
C THR A 229 -4.95 -16.93 10.12
N PRO A 230 -6.11 -16.21 10.11
CA PRO A 230 -6.24 -14.96 10.84
C PRO A 230 -5.80 -15.03 12.30
N GLU A 231 -6.14 -16.10 13.02
CA GLU A 231 -5.79 -16.27 14.44
C GLU A 231 -4.30 -16.53 14.64
N GLN A 232 -3.69 -17.34 13.77
CA GLN A 232 -2.24 -17.57 13.79
C GLN A 232 -1.48 -16.27 13.50
N TYR A 233 -1.97 -15.47 12.56
CA TYR A 233 -1.37 -14.18 12.26
C TYR A 233 -1.62 -13.13 13.36
N ALA A 234 -2.77 -13.16 14.03
CA ALA A 234 -3.01 -12.35 15.22
C ALA A 234 -2.09 -12.74 16.39
N ALA A 235 -1.83 -14.04 16.60
CA ALA A 235 -0.86 -14.51 17.58
C ALA A 235 0.57 -14.03 17.24
N HIS A 236 0.95 -14.11 15.96
CA HIS A 236 2.22 -13.59 15.44
C HIS A 236 2.37 -12.10 15.71
N LEU A 237 1.43 -11.29 15.24
CA LEU A 237 1.44 -9.85 15.46
C LEU A 237 1.37 -9.49 16.93
N SER A 238 0.63 -10.25 17.75
CA SER A 238 0.58 -9.98 19.17
C SER A 238 1.95 -10.08 19.85
N ALA A 239 2.78 -11.06 19.46
CA ALA A 239 4.15 -11.13 19.95
C ALA A 239 4.99 -9.97 19.40
N PHE A 240 4.91 -9.73 18.09
CA PHE A 240 5.68 -8.70 17.41
C PHE A 240 5.36 -7.27 17.87
N TYR A 241 4.10 -7.01 18.20
CA TYR A 241 3.59 -5.69 18.55
C TYR A 241 4.20 -5.20 19.87
N ASP A 242 4.02 -5.95 20.96
CA ASP A 242 4.40 -5.53 22.31
C ASP A 242 4.76 -6.72 23.22
N GLY A 243 5.24 -7.82 22.64
CA GLY A 243 5.57 -9.02 23.41
C GLY A 243 4.34 -9.65 24.05
N HIS A 244 3.20 -9.61 23.36
CA HIS A 244 1.89 -10.04 23.87
C HIS A 244 1.53 -9.35 25.19
N MET A 245 1.42 -8.02 25.14
CA MET A 245 1.16 -7.17 26.31
C MET A 245 2.25 -7.29 27.39
N GLY A 246 3.50 -7.54 26.96
CA GLY A 246 4.68 -7.64 27.81
C GLY A 246 4.91 -9.02 28.46
N THR A 247 4.09 -10.03 28.19
CA THR A 247 4.25 -11.36 28.83
C THR A 247 5.42 -12.17 28.29
N LEU A 248 5.97 -11.81 27.13
CA LEU A 248 7.03 -12.56 26.45
C LEU A 248 8.46 -12.10 26.79
N GLY A 249 8.61 -11.04 27.60
CA GLY A 249 9.91 -10.54 28.05
C GLY A 249 10.15 -9.08 27.68
N ALA A 250 11.13 -8.46 28.36
CA ALA A 250 11.44 -7.04 28.21
C ALA A 250 12.13 -6.68 26.89
N ASP A 251 12.74 -7.67 26.20
CA ASP A 251 13.40 -7.51 24.90
C ASP A 251 12.52 -7.97 23.72
N VAL A 252 11.20 -8.07 23.93
CA VAL A 252 10.26 -8.64 22.94
C VAL A 252 9.18 -7.62 22.56
N GLY A 253 9.08 -7.32 21.27
CA GLY A 253 8.03 -6.49 20.69
C GLY A 253 8.46 -5.05 20.38
N VAL A 254 7.92 -4.50 19.29
CA VAL A 254 8.21 -3.16 18.77
C VAL A 254 7.87 -2.08 19.79
N LYS A 255 6.66 -2.10 20.34
CA LYS A 255 6.16 -1.11 21.30
C LYS A 255 6.87 -1.18 22.65
N THR A 256 7.44 -2.33 22.99
CA THR A 256 8.26 -2.51 24.19
C THR A 256 9.56 -1.71 24.08
N ALA A 257 10.17 -1.67 22.89
CA ALA A 257 11.34 -0.84 22.61
C ALA A 257 10.97 0.64 22.41
N ASP A 258 9.94 0.90 21.61
CA ASP A 258 9.47 2.26 21.32
C ASP A 258 7.94 2.31 21.12
N PRO A 259 7.19 2.91 22.07
CA PRO A 259 5.74 3.01 21.96
C PRO A 259 5.27 3.93 20.82
N THR A 260 6.11 4.82 20.29
CA THR A 260 5.73 5.77 19.23
C THR A 260 5.84 5.17 17.83
N MET A 261 6.73 4.18 17.63
CA MET A 261 6.87 3.45 16.37
C MET A 261 5.56 2.72 16.03
N LYS A 262 5.14 2.79 14.77
CA LYS A 262 3.87 2.24 14.29
C LYS A 262 4.06 0.86 13.67
N VAL A 263 3.27 -0.10 14.12
CA VAL A 263 3.25 -1.46 13.58
C VAL A 263 2.16 -1.57 12.54
N VAL A 264 2.55 -1.87 11.31
CA VAL A 264 1.66 -2.13 10.19
C VAL A 264 1.45 -3.63 10.10
N MET A 265 0.21 -4.11 10.04
CA MET A 265 0.00 -5.52 9.71
C MET A 265 0.52 -5.80 8.29
N ALA A 266 0.90 -7.03 8.01
CA ALA A 266 1.28 -7.45 6.67
C ALA A 266 0.12 -7.15 5.71
N GLY A 267 0.47 -6.72 4.50
CA GLY A 267 -0.49 -6.73 3.41
C GLY A 267 -0.93 -8.16 3.15
N ILE A 268 -2.23 -8.44 3.34
CA ILE A 268 -2.83 -9.72 2.94
C ILE A 268 -3.06 -9.75 1.43
N ALA A 269 -2.85 -10.91 0.83
CA ALA A 269 -2.90 -11.13 -0.61
C ALA A 269 -4.32 -11.35 -1.14
N ASP A 270 -5.18 -12.02 -0.37
CA ASP A 270 -6.63 -12.01 -0.57
C ASP A 270 -7.20 -10.83 0.22
N PRO A 271 -7.59 -9.71 -0.42
CA PRO A 271 -7.99 -8.48 0.26
C PRO A 271 -9.41 -8.59 0.84
N ASN A 272 -9.57 -9.49 1.80
CA ASN A 272 -10.84 -9.84 2.42
C ASN A 272 -10.92 -9.28 3.86
N PRO A 273 -11.80 -8.29 4.12
CA PRO A 273 -11.97 -7.72 5.45
C PRO A 273 -12.35 -8.73 6.55
N ALA A 274 -12.91 -9.89 6.19
CA ALA A 274 -13.22 -10.95 7.16
C ALA A 274 -11.95 -11.51 7.83
N PHE A 275 -10.81 -11.53 7.13
CA PHE A 275 -9.52 -11.93 7.70
C PHE A 275 -9.16 -11.01 8.88
N VAL A 276 -9.17 -9.70 8.64
CA VAL A 276 -8.86 -8.69 9.65
C VAL A 276 -9.90 -8.68 10.78
N LYS A 277 -11.18 -8.87 10.46
CA LYS A 277 -12.23 -8.98 11.48
C LYS A 277 -11.93 -10.11 12.48
N ARG A 278 -11.52 -11.28 11.98
CA ARG A 278 -11.17 -12.42 12.84
C ARG A 278 -9.93 -12.14 13.69
N MET A 279 -8.95 -11.39 13.19
CA MET A 279 -7.81 -10.92 14.00
C MET A 279 -8.27 -9.99 15.14
N ILE A 280 -9.21 -9.08 14.86
CA ILE A 280 -9.79 -8.19 15.88
C ILE A 280 -10.53 -9.00 16.95
N GLU A 281 -11.35 -9.97 16.56
CA GLU A 281 -12.03 -10.85 17.53
C GLU A 281 -11.04 -11.67 18.36
N TRP A 282 -9.95 -12.15 17.75
CA TRP A 282 -8.87 -12.81 18.47
C TRP A 282 -8.25 -11.88 19.52
N CYS A 283 -7.99 -10.61 19.19
CA CYS A 283 -7.47 -9.62 20.14
C CYS A 283 -8.43 -9.34 21.29
N LYS A 284 -9.75 -9.28 21.04
CA LYS A 284 -10.77 -9.08 22.09
C LYS A 284 -10.78 -10.17 23.14
N ILE A 285 -10.34 -11.38 22.78
CA ILE A 285 -10.30 -12.54 23.69
C ILE A 285 -8.92 -12.66 24.34
N ASN A 286 -7.85 -12.53 23.55
CA ASN A 286 -6.50 -12.90 23.98
C ASN A 286 -5.64 -11.72 24.43
N ARG A 287 -6.06 -10.47 24.15
CA ARG A 287 -5.31 -9.26 24.49
C ARG A 287 -6.08 -8.35 25.44
N VAL A 288 -6.55 -8.92 26.56
CA VAL A 288 -7.34 -8.21 27.58
C VAL A 288 -6.49 -7.93 28.81
N LYS A 289 -6.46 -6.67 29.25
CA LYS A 289 -5.88 -6.23 30.52
C LYS A 289 -6.82 -5.24 31.18
N ASP A 290 -7.09 -5.43 32.47
CA ASP A 290 -7.99 -4.57 33.27
C ASP A 290 -9.37 -4.38 32.61
N GLY A 291 -9.91 -5.47 32.03
CA GLY A 291 -11.22 -5.48 31.35
C GLY A 291 -11.27 -4.77 30.00
N LYS A 292 -10.14 -4.27 29.48
CA LYS A 292 -10.05 -3.63 28.16
C LYS A 292 -9.16 -4.44 27.23
N TYR A 293 -9.60 -4.61 25.99
CA TYR A 293 -8.78 -5.25 24.97
C TYR A 293 -7.90 -4.24 24.23
N SER A 294 -6.83 -4.72 23.61
CA SER A 294 -5.98 -3.94 22.70
C SER A 294 -5.75 -4.67 21.38
N LEU A 295 -5.73 -3.94 20.27
CA LEU A 295 -5.32 -4.48 18.97
C LEU A 295 -3.80 -4.69 18.92
N CYS A 296 -3.34 -5.60 18.06
CA CYS A 296 -1.92 -5.90 17.85
C CYS A 296 -1.33 -5.24 16.59
N PHE A 297 -1.91 -4.13 16.14
CA PHE A 297 -1.47 -3.34 14.99
C PHE A 297 -1.97 -1.90 15.10
N ASP A 298 -1.25 -0.94 14.51
CA ASP A 298 -1.65 0.46 14.38
C ASP A 298 -2.29 0.79 13.02
N VAL A 299 -2.03 -0.03 12.00
CA VAL A 299 -2.46 0.19 10.60
C VAL A 299 -2.93 -1.14 10.02
N ILE A 300 -4.10 -1.12 9.37
CA ILE A 300 -4.61 -2.25 8.58
C ILE A 300 -4.05 -2.13 7.15
N ASN A 301 -3.65 -3.25 6.58
CA ASN A 301 -2.96 -3.28 5.31
C ASN A 301 -3.43 -4.45 4.45
N TYR A 302 -3.46 -4.25 3.13
CA TYR A 302 -3.78 -5.28 2.14
C TYR A 302 -3.09 -4.98 0.81
N HIS A 303 -2.96 -6.01 -0.03
CA HIS A 303 -2.50 -5.88 -1.40
C HIS A 303 -3.70 -6.02 -2.33
N HIS A 304 -3.80 -5.14 -3.33
CA HIS A 304 -4.83 -5.32 -4.34
C HIS A 304 -4.44 -4.69 -5.67
N TYR A 305 -4.45 -5.53 -6.71
CA TYR A 305 -4.03 -5.18 -8.06
C TYR A 305 -5.25 -5.08 -8.96
N SER A 306 -5.39 -3.97 -9.68
CA SER A 306 -6.56 -3.71 -10.51
C SER A 306 -6.56 -4.60 -11.76
N ASN A 307 -7.45 -5.58 -11.80
CA ASN A 307 -7.53 -6.55 -12.89
C ASN A 307 -8.96 -7.04 -13.17
N GLU A 308 -9.10 -7.83 -14.22
CA GLU A 308 -10.32 -8.55 -14.56
C GLU A 308 -10.16 -10.05 -14.22
N ASN A 309 -10.53 -10.44 -13.00
CA ASN A 309 -10.54 -11.84 -12.53
C ASN A 309 -9.23 -12.60 -12.83
N TRP A 310 -8.08 -11.96 -12.57
CA TRP A 310 -6.74 -12.50 -12.82
C TRP A 310 -6.46 -12.90 -14.28
N GLN A 311 -7.16 -12.27 -15.24
CA GLN A 311 -6.94 -12.51 -16.68
C GLN A 311 -6.11 -11.40 -17.34
N LYS A 312 -6.33 -10.14 -16.95
CA LYS A 312 -5.65 -8.96 -17.49
C LYS A 312 -5.76 -7.77 -16.55
N GLY A 313 -4.79 -6.85 -16.59
CA GLY A 313 -4.90 -5.56 -15.92
C GLY A 313 -6.10 -4.75 -16.44
N LYS A 314 -6.73 -3.98 -15.54
CA LYS A 314 -7.93 -3.19 -15.83
C LYS A 314 -7.79 -1.78 -15.26
N ALA A 315 -8.37 -0.77 -15.91
CA ALA A 315 -8.39 0.59 -15.36
C ALA A 315 -8.99 0.59 -13.95
N PRO A 316 -8.42 1.35 -13.00
CA PRO A 316 -8.77 1.25 -11.58
C PRO A 316 -10.24 1.55 -11.27
N GLU A 317 -10.88 2.43 -12.03
CA GLU A 317 -12.31 2.73 -11.88
C GLU A 317 -13.25 1.64 -12.42
N LEU A 318 -12.73 0.71 -13.23
CA LEU A 318 -13.51 -0.39 -13.84
C LEU A 318 -13.27 -1.75 -13.17
N SER A 319 -12.34 -1.82 -12.22
CA SER A 319 -12.12 -3.00 -11.38
C SER A 319 -12.80 -2.85 -10.02
N ASP A 320 -12.64 -3.84 -9.16
CA ASP A 320 -13.20 -3.86 -7.81
C ASP A 320 -12.32 -3.14 -6.76
N VAL A 321 -11.17 -2.56 -7.13
CA VAL A 321 -10.24 -1.96 -6.16
C VAL A 321 -10.87 -0.87 -5.31
N GLY A 322 -11.77 -0.07 -5.90
CA GLY A 322 -12.53 0.95 -5.16
C GLY A 322 -13.55 0.36 -4.19
N LEU A 323 -14.19 -0.75 -4.54
CA LEU A 323 -15.14 -1.44 -3.68
C LEU A 323 -14.43 -2.12 -2.50
N VAL A 324 -13.28 -2.75 -2.77
CA VAL A 324 -12.44 -3.37 -1.74
C VAL A 324 -11.97 -2.32 -0.73
N ALA A 325 -11.50 -1.15 -1.20
CA ALA A 325 -11.14 -0.03 -0.33
C ALA A 325 -12.32 0.40 0.58
N ASP A 326 -13.52 0.58 0.02
CA ASP A 326 -14.72 0.92 0.80
C ASP A 326 -15.00 -0.13 1.89
N ASN A 327 -14.82 -1.41 1.58
CA ASN A 327 -15.09 -2.50 2.52
C ASN A 327 -14.09 -2.51 3.70
N PHE A 328 -12.81 -2.22 3.47
CA PHE A 328 -11.83 -2.08 4.57
C PHE A 328 -12.07 -0.83 5.40
N ILE A 329 -12.42 0.30 4.77
CA ILE A 329 -12.79 1.53 5.50
C ILE A 329 -14.00 1.28 6.39
N LYS A 330 -15.02 0.58 5.87
CA LYS A 330 -16.19 0.17 6.64
C LYS A 330 -15.84 -0.75 7.80
N LEU A 331 -14.98 -1.75 7.57
CA LEU A 331 -14.48 -2.63 8.63
C LEU A 331 -13.79 -1.83 9.74
N SER A 332 -12.87 -0.94 9.38
CA SER A 332 -12.10 -0.17 10.34
C SER A 332 -12.97 0.73 11.22
N LYS A 333 -13.91 1.45 10.61
CA LYS A 333 -14.90 2.26 11.34
C LYS A 333 -15.75 1.42 12.30
N ALA A 334 -16.17 0.23 11.88
CA ALA A 334 -17.05 -0.63 12.66
C ALA A 334 -16.34 -1.39 13.79
N HIS A 335 -15.07 -1.76 13.61
CA HIS A 335 -14.41 -2.76 14.44
C HIS A 335 -13.00 -2.40 14.91
N ALA A 336 -12.37 -1.36 14.36
CA ALA A 336 -10.98 -0.99 14.65
C ALA A 336 -10.80 0.50 15.01
N ASN A 337 -11.84 1.16 15.54
CA ASN A 337 -11.73 2.56 15.99
C ASN A 337 -11.16 3.51 14.92
N ASP A 338 -11.60 3.34 13.67
CA ASP A 338 -11.13 4.15 12.53
C ASP A 338 -9.59 4.12 12.34
N THR A 339 -8.97 2.96 12.64
CA THR A 339 -7.59 2.62 12.27
C THR A 339 -7.34 2.91 10.79
N ASP A 340 -6.18 3.50 10.51
CA ASP A 340 -5.78 3.85 9.15
C ASP A 340 -5.63 2.60 8.27
N ILE A 341 -6.04 2.72 7.00
CA ILE A 341 -5.95 1.66 5.98
C ILE A 341 -4.90 2.02 4.94
N TRP A 342 -3.95 1.12 4.69
CA TRP A 342 -2.91 1.26 3.66
C TRP A 342 -3.07 0.19 2.58
N VAL A 343 -2.57 0.52 1.38
CA VAL A 343 -2.40 -0.44 0.28
C VAL A 343 -0.91 -0.51 -0.05
N THR A 344 -0.22 -1.52 0.47
CA THR A 344 1.24 -1.61 0.33
C THR A 344 1.72 -2.25 -0.95
N GLU A 345 0.83 -2.88 -1.71
CA GLU A 345 1.14 -3.33 -3.05
C GLU A 345 -0.08 -3.18 -3.97
N CYS A 346 0.15 -2.53 -5.09
CA CYS A 346 -0.72 -2.43 -6.24
C CYS A 346 0.12 -2.01 -7.45
N GLY A 347 -0.40 -2.12 -8.66
CA GLY A 347 0.36 -1.75 -9.85
C GLY A 347 -0.10 -2.51 -11.07
N PHE A 348 0.71 -2.43 -12.13
CA PHE A 348 0.41 -3.05 -13.40
C PHE A 348 1.70 -3.41 -14.14
N ASP A 349 1.65 -4.48 -14.91
CA ASP A 349 2.71 -4.87 -15.84
C ASP A 349 2.62 -4.16 -17.18
N VAL A 350 3.75 -4.05 -17.87
CA VAL A 350 3.82 -3.59 -19.27
C VAL A 350 4.08 -4.70 -20.28
N ASN A 351 4.49 -5.90 -19.83
CA ASN A 351 4.62 -7.06 -20.69
C ASN A 351 3.22 -7.55 -21.10
N PRO A 352 2.86 -7.53 -22.40
CA PRO A 352 1.51 -7.83 -22.85
C PRO A 352 1.05 -9.27 -22.60
N LYS A 353 1.96 -10.18 -22.23
CA LYS A 353 1.65 -11.57 -21.90
C LYS A 353 1.35 -11.79 -20.41
N SER A 354 1.58 -10.79 -19.56
CA SER A 354 1.25 -10.88 -18.15
C SER A 354 -0.26 -10.80 -17.92
N ILE A 355 -0.74 -11.55 -16.93
CA ILE A 355 -2.13 -11.45 -16.43
C ILE A 355 -2.40 -10.11 -15.71
N GLN A 356 -1.36 -9.34 -15.39
CA GLN A 356 -1.46 -7.98 -14.86
C GLN A 356 -1.09 -6.91 -15.87
N ALA A 357 -0.98 -7.28 -17.15
CA ALA A 357 -0.63 -6.36 -18.21
C ALA A 357 -1.69 -5.29 -18.42
N VAL A 358 -1.27 -4.03 -18.51
CA VAL A 358 -2.13 -2.98 -19.07
C VAL A 358 -2.43 -3.24 -20.55
N ALA A 359 -3.58 -2.77 -21.02
CA ALA A 359 -3.88 -2.76 -22.45
C ALA A 359 -3.17 -1.60 -23.16
N SER A 360 -2.87 -1.74 -24.45
CA SER A 360 -2.66 -0.57 -25.32
C SER A 360 -4.02 0.05 -25.63
N ILE A 361 -4.15 1.37 -25.50
CA ILE A 361 -5.42 2.09 -25.69
C ILE A 361 -5.23 3.10 -26.82
N ALA A 362 -5.91 2.88 -27.96
CA ALA A 362 -5.72 3.65 -29.19
C ALA A 362 -4.22 3.80 -29.54
N ASN A 363 -3.71 5.03 -29.53
CA ASN A 363 -2.31 5.34 -29.86
C ASN A 363 -1.37 5.33 -28.63
N LYS A 364 -1.87 4.99 -27.44
CA LYS A 364 -1.03 4.89 -26.22
C LYS A 364 -0.33 3.54 -26.18
N THR A 365 0.97 3.60 -25.92
CA THR A 365 1.78 2.42 -25.56
C THR A 365 1.35 1.84 -24.21
N THR A 366 1.77 0.61 -23.90
CA THR A 366 1.56 0.03 -22.57
C THR A 366 2.20 0.88 -21.47
N ARG A 367 3.40 1.46 -21.70
CA ARG A 367 4.04 2.37 -20.74
C ARG A 367 3.22 3.64 -20.46
N GLN A 368 2.60 4.23 -21.48
CA GLN A 368 1.70 5.38 -21.29
C GLN A 368 0.44 5.00 -20.53
N THR A 369 -0.16 3.85 -20.87
CA THR A 369 -1.35 3.35 -20.17
C THR A 369 -1.05 3.01 -18.71
N GLN A 370 0.11 2.40 -18.43
CA GLN A 370 0.59 2.16 -17.08
C GLN A 370 0.71 3.47 -16.29
N ALA A 371 1.25 4.53 -16.89
CA ALA A 371 1.38 5.83 -16.24
C ALA A 371 0.03 6.47 -15.89
N ASP A 372 -0.93 6.44 -16.82
CA ASP A 372 -2.29 6.92 -16.58
C ASP A 372 -2.96 6.15 -15.45
N TRP A 373 -2.90 4.82 -15.49
CA TRP A 373 -3.59 3.97 -14.52
C TRP A 373 -2.94 4.04 -13.14
N ILE A 374 -1.62 4.16 -13.02
CA ILE A 374 -0.94 4.40 -11.74
C ILE A 374 -1.40 5.72 -11.11
N LEU A 375 -1.40 6.82 -11.87
CA LEU A 375 -1.84 8.12 -11.36
C LEU A 375 -3.33 8.12 -10.98
N ARG A 376 -4.16 7.46 -11.80
CA ARG A 376 -5.60 7.27 -11.51
C ARG A 376 -5.84 6.41 -10.28
N THR A 377 -5.02 5.40 -10.01
CA THR A 377 -5.08 4.61 -8.77
C THR A 377 -4.84 5.49 -7.54
N SER A 378 -3.84 6.37 -7.56
CA SER A 378 -3.62 7.33 -6.45
C SER A 378 -4.82 8.26 -6.26
N LEU A 379 -5.39 8.80 -7.34
CA LEU A 379 -6.60 9.65 -7.27
C LEU A 379 -7.82 8.89 -6.74
N LEU A 380 -8.02 7.65 -7.19
CA LEU A 380 -9.09 6.78 -6.68
C LEU A 380 -8.94 6.53 -5.19
N TYR A 381 -7.74 6.18 -4.73
CA TYR A 381 -7.50 5.91 -3.32
C TYR A 381 -7.60 7.16 -2.44
N ALA A 382 -7.29 8.35 -2.98
CA ALA A 382 -7.59 9.62 -2.31
C ALA A 382 -9.10 9.79 -2.06
N ARG A 383 -9.93 9.54 -3.09
CA ARG A 383 -11.40 9.59 -2.98
C ARG A 383 -11.95 8.59 -1.95
N LYS A 384 -11.33 7.41 -1.87
CA LYS A 384 -11.77 6.30 -1.00
C LYS A 384 -11.30 6.41 0.45
N GLY A 385 -10.36 7.31 0.74
CA GLY A 385 -9.87 7.51 2.10
C GLY A 385 -8.73 6.58 2.52
N ILE A 386 -8.08 5.91 1.57
CA ILE A 386 -6.84 5.16 1.82
C ILE A 386 -5.75 6.13 2.26
N LYS A 387 -5.00 5.78 3.29
CA LYS A 387 -4.06 6.70 3.96
C LYS A 387 -2.68 6.66 3.33
N ARG A 388 -2.32 5.55 2.66
CA ARG A 388 -1.05 5.40 1.96
C ARG A 388 -1.11 4.32 0.90
N THR A 389 -0.38 4.54 -0.18
CA THR A 389 -0.26 3.59 -1.29
C THR A 389 1.21 3.41 -1.68
N PHE A 390 1.61 2.17 -1.95
CA PHE A 390 2.92 1.85 -2.52
C PHE A 390 2.76 1.01 -3.79
N PHE A 391 3.33 1.48 -4.90
CA PHE A 391 3.27 0.78 -6.17
C PHE A 391 4.35 -0.30 -6.25
N TYR A 392 3.99 -1.49 -6.69
CA TYR A 392 4.93 -2.55 -7.06
C TYR A 392 5.36 -2.32 -8.51
N MET A 393 6.63 -2.03 -8.80
CA MET A 393 7.73 -1.70 -7.87
C MET A 393 8.73 -0.73 -8.53
N LEU A 394 9.85 -0.41 -7.88
CA LEU A 394 10.81 0.56 -8.40
C LEU A 394 11.39 0.13 -9.75
N ASN A 395 12.03 -1.04 -9.82
CA ASN A 395 12.59 -1.60 -11.06
C ASN A 395 11.81 -2.85 -11.52
N ASP A 396 11.85 -3.15 -12.81
CA ASP A 396 11.39 -4.46 -13.29
C ASP A 396 12.22 -5.60 -12.68
N VAL A 397 11.60 -6.75 -12.44
CA VAL A 397 12.34 -8.00 -12.17
C VAL A 397 12.92 -8.53 -13.47
N ASN A 398 12.07 -8.66 -14.50
CA ASN A 398 12.44 -9.04 -15.85
C ASN A 398 11.34 -8.63 -16.84
N LEU A 399 11.63 -7.61 -17.64
CA LEU A 399 10.69 -7.07 -18.63
C LEU A 399 10.16 -8.12 -19.64
N ASN A 400 10.95 -9.16 -19.94
CA ASN A 400 10.59 -10.19 -20.93
C ASN A 400 9.84 -11.38 -20.32
N ASP A 401 9.79 -11.48 -18.99
CA ASP A 401 9.09 -12.55 -18.28
C ASP A 401 7.59 -12.25 -18.25
N PRO A 402 6.72 -13.17 -18.73
CA PRO A 402 5.27 -12.99 -18.67
C PRO A 402 4.68 -13.21 -17.27
N THR A 403 5.47 -13.64 -16.30
CA THR A 403 5.03 -13.80 -14.91
C THR A 403 4.55 -12.45 -14.38
N GLN A 404 3.43 -12.49 -13.66
CA GLN A 404 2.85 -11.29 -13.06
C GLN A 404 3.88 -10.55 -12.19
N TYR A 405 3.83 -9.23 -12.29
CA TYR A 405 4.67 -8.25 -11.61
C TYR A 405 6.12 -8.16 -12.11
N ALA A 406 6.54 -9.02 -13.04
CA ALA A 406 7.92 -9.02 -13.52
C ALA A 406 8.29 -7.76 -14.31
N SER A 407 7.30 -7.05 -14.85
CA SER A 407 7.46 -5.85 -15.68
C SER A 407 6.75 -4.61 -15.10
N ALA A 408 6.53 -4.61 -13.78
CA ALA A 408 5.76 -3.58 -13.09
C ALA A 408 6.59 -2.36 -12.65
N GLY A 409 7.86 -2.26 -13.08
CA GLY A 409 8.77 -1.18 -12.71
C GLY A 409 8.26 0.23 -13.02
N LEU A 410 8.66 1.20 -12.21
CA LEU A 410 8.42 2.64 -12.46
C LEU A 410 9.69 3.39 -12.88
N ILE A 411 10.85 2.73 -12.77
CA ILE A 411 12.17 3.15 -13.23
C ILE A 411 12.67 2.09 -14.24
N GLU A 412 13.38 2.53 -15.27
CA GLU A 412 13.94 1.67 -16.31
C GLU A 412 15.29 2.24 -16.76
N LYS A 413 16.36 1.42 -16.71
CA LYS A 413 17.71 1.78 -17.18
C LYS A 413 18.29 3.06 -16.56
N GLY A 414 18.08 3.25 -15.25
CA GLY A 414 18.60 4.41 -14.52
C GLY A 414 17.81 5.71 -14.77
N GLU A 415 16.64 5.62 -15.40
CA GLU A 415 15.78 6.76 -15.69
C GLU A 415 14.35 6.46 -15.22
N ARG A 416 13.55 7.50 -14.95
CA ARG A 416 12.13 7.30 -14.71
C ARG A 416 11.45 6.74 -15.96
N ARG A 417 10.58 5.75 -15.78
CA ARG A 417 9.55 5.43 -16.77
C ARG A 417 8.51 6.56 -16.77
N ILE A 418 7.67 6.64 -17.81
CA ILE A 418 6.56 7.60 -17.90
C ILE A 418 5.68 7.59 -16.63
N SER A 419 5.47 6.42 -16.02
CA SER A 419 4.77 6.29 -14.73
C SER A 419 5.51 7.01 -13.60
N GLY A 420 6.83 6.85 -13.50
CA GLY A 420 7.69 7.62 -12.59
C GLY A 420 7.64 9.13 -12.87
N ASP A 421 7.65 9.56 -14.13
CA ASP A 421 7.52 10.99 -14.49
C ASP A 421 6.19 11.56 -14.00
N TYR A 422 5.08 10.84 -14.21
CA TYR A 422 3.75 11.30 -13.80
C TYR A 422 3.63 11.39 -12.28
N ILE A 423 4.20 10.42 -11.55
CA ILE A 423 4.28 10.46 -10.10
C ILE A 423 5.11 11.66 -9.62
N TYR A 424 6.29 11.89 -10.20
CA TYR A 424 7.16 13.01 -9.82
C TYR A 424 6.50 14.38 -10.09
N GLN A 425 5.87 14.53 -11.26
CA GLN A 425 5.11 15.73 -11.63
C GLN A 425 3.93 15.95 -10.69
N ALA A 426 3.18 14.89 -10.37
CA ALA A 426 2.06 14.98 -9.44
C ALA A 426 2.53 15.27 -8.00
N LYS A 427 3.67 14.71 -7.56
CA LYS A 427 4.32 15.07 -6.29
C LYS A 427 4.56 16.58 -6.23
N LYS A 428 5.15 17.17 -7.27
CA LYS A 428 5.44 18.62 -7.31
C LYS A 428 4.18 19.50 -7.30
N LEU A 429 3.15 19.11 -8.04
CA LEU A 429 1.92 19.89 -8.16
C LEU A 429 0.96 19.72 -6.97
N MET A 430 0.80 18.48 -6.50
CA MET A 430 -0.32 18.05 -5.65
C MET A 430 0.08 17.67 -4.23
N SER A 431 1.37 17.60 -3.87
CA SER A 431 1.83 16.99 -2.60
C SER A 431 0.99 17.33 -1.36
N ASN A 432 0.66 18.60 -1.14
CA ASN A 432 -0.07 19.08 0.03
C ASN A 432 -1.59 19.24 -0.17
N TYR A 433 -2.10 18.93 -1.36
CA TYR A 433 -3.54 18.96 -1.63
C TYR A 433 -4.24 17.76 -1.00
N VAL A 434 -5.45 17.99 -0.51
CA VAL A 434 -6.30 16.99 0.14
C VAL A 434 -7.60 16.91 -0.62
N TYR A 435 -8.09 15.70 -0.88
CA TYR A 435 -9.39 15.48 -1.52
C TYR A 435 -10.53 16.06 -0.67
N VAL A 436 -11.47 16.74 -1.33
CA VAL A 436 -12.65 17.34 -0.69
C VAL A 436 -13.93 16.67 -1.17
N SER A 437 -14.16 16.61 -2.49
CA SER A 437 -15.41 16.12 -3.05
C SER A 437 -15.29 15.79 -4.53
N THR A 438 -16.04 14.80 -5.01
CA THR A 438 -16.29 14.56 -6.43
C THR A 438 -17.56 15.30 -6.86
N THR A 439 -17.43 16.27 -7.76
CA THR A 439 -18.56 17.10 -8.26
C THR A 439 -19.21 16.55 -9.52
N SER A 440 -18.57 15.59 -10.18
CA SER A 440 -19.09 14.85 -11.34
C SER A 440 -18.45 13.47 -11.38
N ASN A 441 -19.21 12.44 -11.75
CA ASN A 441 -18.72 11.06 -11.85
C ASN A 441 -18.36 10.64 -13.29
N ASP A 442 -18.88 11.32 -14.32
CA ASP A 442 -18.52 11.07 -15.71
C ASP A 442 -18.56 12.35 -16.58
N PRO A 443 -17.40 12.93 -16.95
CA PRO A 443 -16.07 12.55 -16.47
C PRO A 443 -15.98 12.76 -14.95
N ILE A 444 -15.04 12.07 -14.29
CA ILE A 444 -14.74 12.34 -12.89
C ILE A 444 -14.20 13.76 -12.78
N VAL A 445 -14.73 14.52 -11.83
CA VAL A 445 -14.23 15.85 -11.46
C VAL A 445 -14.10 15.89 -9.95
N ASP A 446 -12.88 15.85 -9.47
CA ASP A 446 -12.55 15.91 -8.05
C ASP A 446 -12.05 17.30 -7.68
N LEU A 447 -12.53 17.82 -6.55
CA LEU A 447 -12.00 19.01 -5.90
C LEU A 447 -11.00 18.61 -4.82
N TYR A 448 -9.83 19.22 -4.86
CA TYR A 448 -8.82 19.17 -3.82
C TYR A 448 -8.49 20.57 -3.32
N THR A 449 -8.05 20.68 -2.06
CA THR A 449 -7.64 21.95 -1.46
C THR A 449 -6.29 21.86 -0.76
N ASN A 450 -5.55 22.98 -0.79
CA ASN A 450 -4.38 23.21 0.05
C ASN A 450 -4.49 24.63 0.65
N GLY A 451 -5.00 24.72 1.88
CA GLY A 451 -5.46 25.99 2.43
C GLY A 451 -6.59 26.57 1.57
N LEU A 452 -6.41 27.81 1.10
CA LEU A 452 -7.38 28.49 0.22
C LEU A 452 -7.25 28.08 -1.26
N LYS A 453 -6.14 27.45 -1.65
CA LYS A 453 -5.89 27.05 -3.05
C LYS A 453 -6.79 25.89 -3.43
N LYS A 454 -7.38 25.95 -4.61
CA LYS A 454 -8.24 24.90 -5.16
C LYS A 454 -7.59 24.24 -6.38
N MET A 455 -7.71 22.92 -6.45
CA MET A 455 -7.35 22.15 -7.62
C MET A 455 -8.54 21.28 -8.02
N TYR A 456 -8.97 21.41 -9.27
CA TYR A 456 -9.86 20.41 -9.87
C TYR A 456 -9.05 19.39 -10.65
N VAL A 457 -9.33 18.11 -10.47
CA VAL A 457 -8.73 17.02 -11.24
C VAL A 457 -9.81 16.34 -12.06
N LEU A 458 -9.63 16.33 -13.37
CA LEU A 458 -10.60 15.78 -14.32
C LEU A 458 -10.01 14.58 -15.05
N THR A 459 -10.75 13.48 -15.12
CA THR A 459 -10.38 12.29 -15.89
C THR A 459 -11.60 11.54 -16.39
N VAL A 460 -11.49 10.94 -17.57
CA VAL A 460 -12.46 9.98 -18.09
C VAL A 460 -12.17 8.62 -17.46
N PRO A 461 -13.09 8.05 -16.65
CA PRO A 461 -12.85 6.84 -15.86
C PRO A 461 -13.03 5.55 -16.66
N ASP A 462 -12.45 5.46 -17.86
CA ASP A 462 -12.53 4.25 -18.69
C ASP A 462 -11.16 3.85 -19.28
N GLN A 463 -11.20 2.97 -20.28
CA GLN A 463 -10.05 2.43 -21.00
C GLN A 463 -10.35 2.29 -22.51
N LYS A 464 -11.09 3.24 -23.08
CA LYS A 464 -11.62 3.23 -24.45
C LYS A 464 -11.13 4.38 -25.33
N ASP A 465 -10.17 5.19 -24.88
CA ASP A 465 -9.77 6.48 -25.47
C ASP A 465 -10.94 7.45 -25.62
N ARG A 466 -11.91 7.41 -24.70
CA ARG A 466 -13.04 8.33 -24.78
C ARG A 466 -12.58 9.75 -24.45
N LYS A 467 -13.07 10.70 -25.26
CA LYS A 467 -12.86 12.13 -25.10
C LYS A 467 -14.22 12.78 -24.92
N THR A 468 -14.34 13.65 -23.92
CA THR A 468 -15.57 14.37 -23.65
C THR A 468 -15.27 15.80 -23.27
N THR A 469 -16.22 16.70 -23.51
CA THR A 469 -16.13 18.07 -23.01
C THR A 469 -16.85 18.17 -21.67
N HIS A 470 -16.28 18.89 -20.72
CA HIS A 470 -16.89 19.22 -19.45
C HIS A 470 -16.87 20.74 -19.23
N THR A 471 -17.96 21.28 -18.69
CA THR A 471 -18.04 22.69 -18.31
C THR A 471 -17.91 22.81 -16.81
N LEU A 472 -16.74 23.23 -16.36
CA LEU A 472 -16.42 23.42 -14.96
C LEU A 472 -16.85 24.82 -14.50
N ASN A 473 -17.65 24.88 -13.43
CA ASN A 473 -18.02 26.15 -12.81
C ASN A 473 -16.86 26.62 -11.91
N ILE A 474 -16.19 27.70 -12.30
CA ILE A 474 -15.03 28.27 -11.59
C ILE A 474 -15.46 29.43 -10.68
N GLY A 475 -16.55 30.12 -11.05
CA GLY A 475 -17.11 31.27 -10.35
C GLY A 475 -16.69 32.60 -10.98
N LYS A 476 -17.56 33.61 -10.87
CA LYS A 476 -17.43 34.91 -11.55
C LYS A 476 -16.20 35.74 -11.14
N GLU A 477 -15.68 35.50 -9.94
CA GLU A 477 -14.55 36.24 -9.38
C GLU A 477 -13.21 35.80 -9.99
N VAL A 478 -13.11 34.55 -10.43
CA VAL A 478 -11.90 34.00 -11.05
C VAL A 478 -11.84 34.44 -12.51
N LYS A 479 -10.70 35.02 -12.91
CA LYS A 479 -10.47 35.55 -14.27
C LYS A 479 -9.49 34.73 -15.09
N GLU A 480 -8.64 33.96 -14.43
CA GLU A 480 -7.64 33.11 -15.06
C GLU A 480 -7.49 31.84 -14.22
N VAL A 481 -7.24 30.73 -14.90
CA VAL A 481 -6.85 29.45 -14.29
C VAL A 481 -5.66 28.87 -15.02
N THR A 482 -4.90 28.00 -14.36
CA THR A 482 -3.79 27.27 -14.99
C THR A 482 -4.15 25.80 -15.13
N LEU A 483 -4.11 25.31 -16.37
CA LEU A 483 -4.31 23.90 -16.70
C LEU A 483 -2.94 23.21 -16.71
N TYR A 484 -2.81 22.09 -16.01
CA TYR A 484 -1.64 21.23 -16.06
C TYR A 484 -1.99 19.85 -16.63
N ARG A 485 -1.12 19.32 -17.49
CA ARG A 485 -1.23 17.96 -18.03
C ARG A 485 0.10 17.22 -17.95
N PRO A 486 0.10 15.98 -17.44
CA PRO A 486 1.30 15.17 -17.36
C PRO A 486 2.03 15.02 -18.70
N GLN A 487 3.37 14.99 -18.67
CA GLN A 487 4.22 14.85 -19.86
C GLN A 487 5.25 13.73 -19.68
N ALA A 488 5.41 12.88 -20.70
CA ALA A 488 6.45 11.86 -20.70
C ALA A 488 7.85 12.50 -20.87
N GLY A 489 8.86 11.98 -20.17
CA GLY A 489 10.25 12.43 -20.28
C GLY A 489 10.51 13.84 -19.73
N SER A 490 9.66 14.33 -18.82
CA SER A 490 9.75 15.70 -18.29
C SER A 490 9.69 15.71 -16.75
N ASN A 491 10.38 16.69 -16.16
CA ASN A 491 10.26 17.00 -14.73
C ASN A 491 9.02 17.87 -14.40
N GLU A 492 8.38 18.43 -15.42
CA GLU A 492 7.25 19.35 -15.32
C GLU A 492 6.06 18.85 -16.13
N MET A 493 4.85 19.06 -15.60
CA MET A 493 3.65 19.00 -16.42
C MET A 493 3.67 20.15 -17.44
N SER A 494 3.08 19.92 -18.62
CA SER A 494 2.72 21.06 -19.48
C SER A 494 1.76 21.97 -18.72
N SER A 495 1.92 23.28 -18.89
CA SER A 495 1.03 24.26 -18.26
C SER A 495 0.49 25.25 -19.29
N GLN A 496 -0.77 25.65 -19.11
CA GLN A 496 -1.45 26.63 -19.97
C GLN A 496 -2.35 27.52 -19.10
N LYS A 497 -2.12 28.83 -19.15
CA LYS A 497 -3.05 29.82 -18.59
C LYS A 497 -4.24 30.02 -19.52
N VAL A 498 -5.44 30.05 -18.96
CA VAL A 498 -6.69 30.21 -19.70
C VAL A 498 -7.53 31.27 -19.00
N ALA A 499 -7.88 32.32 -19.73
CA ALA A 499 -8.83 33.32 -19.27
C ALA A 499 -10.23 32.69 -19.15
N VAL A 500 -10.91 32.96 -18.05
CA VAL A 500 -12.24 32.42 -17.75
C VAL A 500 -13.18 33.52 -17.28
N ASN A 501 -14.47 33.35 -17.57
CA ASN A 501 -15.52 34.20 -17.06
C ASN A 501 -16.65 33.29 -16.57
N ASP A 502 -16.67 33.03 -15.25
CA ASP A 502 -17.59 32.11 -14.56
C ASP A 502 -17.36 30.61 -14.82
N LYS A 503 -17.12 30.23 -16.08
CA LYS A 503 -17.01 28.83 -16.51
C LYS A 503 -15.77 28.57 -17.34
N LEU A 504 -15.24 27.36 -17.24
CA LEU A 504 -14.19 26.82 -18.08
C LEU A 504 -14.72 25.60 -18.84
N VAL A 505 -14.59 25.61 -20.17
CA VAL A 505 -14.89 24.45 -21.02
C VAL A 505 -13.59 23.68 -21.26
N ILE A 506 -13.57 22.38 -20.93
CA ILE A 506 -12.36 21.55 -20.94
C ILE A 506 -12.63 20.27 -21.74
N ASN A 507 -11.71 19.90 -22.62
CA ASN A 507 -11.66 18.55 -23.18
C ASN A 507 -10.96 17.62 -22.19
N VAL A 508 -11.70 16.63 -21.71
CA VAL A 508 -11.26 15.64 -20.74
C VAL A 508 -11.01 14.31 -21.46
N THR A 509 -9.92 13.65 -21.08
CA THR A 509 -9.51 12.34 -21.57
C THR A 509 -9.21 11.42 -20.38
N GLU A 510 -8.77 10.19 -20.64
CA GLU A 510 -8.32 9.26 -19.59
C GLU A 510 -7.07 9.74 -18.86
N THR A 511 -6.23 10.58 -19.49
CA THR A 511 -5.05 11.15 -18.83
C THR A 511 -5.50 12.30 -17.93
N PRO A 512 -5.24 12.27 -16.61
CA PRO A 512 -5.71 13.29 -15.69
C PRO A 512 -5.27 14.71 -16.10
N THR A 513 -6.21 15.65 -16.08
CA THR A 513 -5.96 17.10 -16.27
C THR A 513 -6.22 17.82 -14.95
N PHE A 514 -5.32 18.71 -14.58
CA PHE A 514 -5.39 19.47 -13.33
C PHE A 514 -5.70 20.93 -13.64
N VAL A 515 -6.69 21.52 -12.97
CA VAL A 515 -7.07 22.93 -13.10
C VAL A 515 -6.82 23.61 -11.76
N LYS A 516 -5.76 24.41 -11.71
CA LYS A 516 -5.40 25.19 -10.54
C LYS A 516 -6.11 26.53 -10.59
N ILE A 517 -6.76 26.86 -9.49
CA ILE A 517 -7.29 28.19 -9.20
C ILE A 517 -6.40 28.80 -8.11
N GLU A 518 -5.90 29.99 -8.37
CA GLU A 518 -5.06 30.74 -7.43
C GLU A 518 -5.87 31.67 -6.53
#